data_AF-A0A9D1N035-F1
#
_entry.id   AF-A0A9D1N035-F1
#
_cell.length_a   1.000
_cell.length_b   1.000
_cell.length_c   1.000
_cell.angle_alpha   90.00
_cell.angle_beta   90.00
_cell.angle_gamma   90.00
#
_symmetry.space_group_name_H-M   'P 1'
#
loop_
_entity.id
_entity.type
_entity.pdbx_description
1 polymer ?
#
loop_
_entity_poly.entity_id
_entity_poly.type
_entity_poly.pdbx_seq_one_letter_code
_entity_poly.pdbx_strand_id
1 'polypeptide(L)'
;MKIQSGFYTNKTSFKKQKQADNKPRIVNNPYSYDDYFSRMEYKKPVTLQRALYDIINEKELNDGVVGEKATIQRFLQDLKGDKKILDRKILALSGYGSAAAAFESADGKIIKLTDGNHFPMNRPAGVFDVPVYKKGHNGKTYYYIEEKLYRHNLPSYLVDTVKDMIKQSGYKTVDLYEGDMHQIGMARNGRVYLLDAECAQYKTVFHALFDKAKRVLLKSRI
;
A
#
# COMPACT_ATOMS: atom_id res chain seq x y z
N MET A 1 -10.15 65.69 2.48
CA MET A 1 -10.17 64.53 3.41
C MET A 1 -10.13 63.26 2.56
N LYS A 2 -9.01 62.53 2.56
CA LYS A 2 -8.86 61.23 1.87
C LYS A 2 -8.94 60.13 2.93
N ILE A 3 -9.87 59.21 2.81
CA ILE A 3 -9.96 58.03 3.67
C ILE A 3 -9.23 56.89 2.94
N GLN A 4 -8.06 56.51 3.45
CA GLN A 4 -7.43 55.23 3.11
C GLN A 4 -8.06 54.15 3.99
N SER A 5 -8.82 53.24 3.37
CA SER A 5 -9.27 52.00 4.00
C SER A 5 -8.22 50.91 3.76
N GLY A 6 -7.87 50.23 4.85
CA GLY A 6 -6.69 49.38 4.96
C GLY A 6 -6.75 48.07 4.18
N PHE A 7 -5.55 47.63 3.80
CA PHE A 7 -5.26 46.32 3.23
C PHE A 7 -5.62 45.21 4.23
N TYR A 8 -6.62 44.41 3.88
CA TYR A 8 -6.81 43.06 4.41
C TYR A 8 -5.97 42.08 3.59
N THR A 9 -4.73 41.83 4.01
CA THR A 9 -4.00 40.63 3.57
C THR A 9 -3.18 40.10 4.74
N ASN A 10 -3.32 38.80 5.02
CA ASN A 10 -2.34 37.90 5.69
C ASN A 10 -2.97 36.86 6.65
N LYS A 11 -3.92 36.06 6.16
CA LYS A 11 -4.15 34.71 6.72
C LYS A 11 -3.94 33.58 5.71
N THR A 12 -3.93 33.88 4.41
CA THR A 12 -3.68 32.92 3.32
C THR A 12 -2.20 32.68 3.03
N SER A 13 -1.32 33.62 3.39
CA SER A 13 0.14 33.52 3.16
C SER A 13 0.82 32.48 4.07
N PHE A 14 0.54 32.50 5.37
CA PHE A 14 1.17 31.59 6.36
C PHE A 14 0.84 30.10 6.15
N LYS A 15 -0.34 29.75 5.62
CA LYS A 15 -0.70 28.35 5.31
C LYS A 15 0.01 27.82 4.06
N LYS A 16 0.26 28.66 3.06
CA LYS A 16 1.03 28.28 1.85
C LYS A 16 2.52 28.10 2.17
N GLN A 17 3.06 28.94 3.07
CA GLN A 17 4.49 28.90 3.41
C GLN A 17 4.88 27.62 4.18
N LYS A 18 4.11 27.21 5.20
CA LYS A 18 4.33 25.91 5.89
C LYS A 18 4.10 24.68 5.02
N GLN A 19 3.27 24.77 3.97
CA GLN A 19 3.05 23.68 3.02
C GLN A 19 4.21 23.51 2.01
N ALA A 20 4.96 24.57 1.71
CA ALA A 20 6.13 24.49 0.84
C ALA A 20 7.33 23.82 1.53
N ASP A 21 7.44 23.95 2.86
CA ASP A 21 8.62 23.49 3.63
C ASP A 21 8.77 21.96 3.75
N ASN A 22 7.75 21.19 3.39
CA ASN A 22 7.80 19.72 3.42
C ASN A 22 7.44 19.11 2.07
N LYS A 23 7.89 19.74 0.97
CA LYS A 23 7.85 19.13 -0.36
C LYS A 23 8.55 17.76 -0.28
N PRO A 24 7.95 16.68 -0.81
CA PRO A 24 8.60 15.39 -0.81
C PRO A 24 9.87 15.41 -1.67
N ARG A 25 10.84 14.59 -1.28
CA ARG A 25 11.99 14.25 -2.11
C ARG A 25 11.63 13.04 -2.95
N ILE A 26 11.82 13.12 -4.26
CA ILE A 26 11.77 11.95 -5.14
C ILE A 26 13.13 11.27 -5.11
N VAL A 27 13.12 9.97 -4.85
CA VAL A 27 14.30 9.13 -4.79
C VAL A 27 14.15 8.08 -5.89
N ASN A 28 14.97 8.21 -6.94
CA ASN A 28 15.18 7.16 -7.92
C ASN A 28 16.03 6.09 -7.23
N ASN A 29 15.53 4.85 -7.15
CA ASN A 29 16.25 3.78 -6.46
C ASN A 29 17.11 3.00 -7.47
N PRO A 30 18.45 3.16 -7.50
CA PRO A 30 19.32 2.48 -8.46
C PRO A 30 19.49 0.97 -8.18
N TYR A 31 18.88 0.44 -7.11
CA TYR A 31 19.00 -0.97 -6.68
C TYR A 31 17.74 -1.80 -6.93
N SER A 32 16.80 -1.25 -7.67
CA SER A 32 15.64 -2.00 -8.12
C SER A 32 15.98 -2.57 -9.49
N TYR A 33 15.81 -3.88 -9.69
CA TYR A 33 15.90 -4.55 -11.00
C TYR A 33 14.88 -3.96 -12.02
N ASP A 34 14.05 -3.07 -11.50
CA ASP A 34 12.94 -2.39 -12.11
C ASP A 34 13.05 -0.90 -11.77
N ASP A 35 13.35 -0.02 -12.73
CA ASP A 35 13.29 1.45 -12.60
C ASP A 35 11.89 1.99 -12.18
N TYR A 36 10.98 1.10 -11.76
CA TYR A 36 9.54 1.29 -11.60
C TYR A 36 9.09 1.71 -10.19
N PHE A 37 9.98 1.72 -9.18
CA PHE A 37 9.59 2.16 -7.82
C PHE A 37 10.15 3.54 -7.50
N SER A 38 9.53 4.57 -8.08
CA SER A 38 9.75 5.94 -7.61
C SER A 38 9.36 6.04 -6.13
N ARG A 39 10.33 6.36 -5.27
CA ARG A 39 10.07 6.61 -3.85
C ARG A 39 9.83 8.08 -3.62
N MET A 40 8.76 8.39 -2.90
CA MET A 40 8.45 9.75 -2.46
C MET A 40 8.66 9.81 -0.95
N GLU A 41 9.62 10.58 -0.46
CA GLU A 41 9.97 10.63 0.96
C GLU A 41 9.72 12.02 1.55
N TYR A 42 9.17 12.07 2.77
CA TYR A 42 8.89 13.30 3.48
C TYR A 42 9.89 13.52 4.62
N LYS A 43 10.42 14.74 4.75
CA LYS A 43 11.31 15.12 5.87
C LYS A 43 10.57 15.08 7.21
N LYS A 44 9.27 15.41 7.20
CA LYS A 44 8.36 15.34 8.35
C LYS A 44 7.11 14.56 7.96
N PRO A 45 6.48 13.79 8.86
CA PRO A 45 5.28 13.05 8.52
C PRO A 45 4.15 13.95 8.00
N VAL A 46 3.50 13.53 6.91
CA VAL A 46 2.29 14.18 6.35
C VAL A 46 1.07 13.29 6.54
N THR A 47 -0.14 13.82 6.40
CA THR A 47 -1.35 12.96 6.35
C THR A 47 -1.37 12.13 5.06
N LEU A 48 -1.95 10.93 5.08
CA LEU A 48 -2.18 10.13 3.86
C LEU A 48 -2.94 10.91 2.79
N GLN A 49 -3.95 11.70 3.17
CA GLN A 49 -4.66 12.58 2.23
C GLN A 49 -3.69 13.52 1.48
N ARG A 50 -2.76 14.14 2.21
CA ARG A 50 -1.73 15.01 1.64
C ARG A 50 -0.80 14.22 0.72
N ALA A 51 -0.36 13.03 1.13
CA ALA A 51 0.52 12.21 0.30
C ALA A 51 -0.12 11.82 -1.03
N LEU A 52 -1.41 11.46 -1.02
CA LEU A 52 -2.17 11.17 -2.25
C LEU A 52 -2.29 12.41 -3.15
N TYR A 53 -2.52 13.60 -2.58
CA TYR A 53 -2.50 14.84 -3.37
C TYR A 53 -1.12 15.15 -3.95
N ASP A 54 -0.06 14.95 -3.18
CA ASP A 54 1.31 15.20 -3.66
C ASP A 54 1.64 14.27 -4.83
N ILE A 55 1.23 13.00 -4.81
CA ILE A 55 1.38 12.07 -5.94
C ILE A 55 0.67 12.57 -7.20
N ILE A 56 -0.58 13.06 -7.08
CA ILE A 56 -1.33 13.57 -8.24
C ILE A 56 -0.63 14.77 -8.89
N ASN A 57 -0.02 15.63 -8.07
CA ASN A 57 0.57 16.89 -8.51
C ASN A 57 2.06 16.81 -8.85
N GLU A 58 2.75 15.73 -8.48
CA GLU A 58 4.16 15.56 -8.78
C GLU A 58 4.36 15.23 -10.26
N LYS A 59 5.33 15.93 -10.86
CA LYS A 59 5.72 15.82 -12.27
C LYS A 59 6.97 14.97 -12.45
N GLU A 60 7.80 14.84 -11.42
CA GLU A 60 8.97 13.97 -11.46
C GLU A 60 8.60 12.49 -11.32
N LEU A 61 7.41 12.20 -10.78
CA LEU A 61 6.75 10.90 -10.90
C LEU A 61 6.16 10.75 -12.31
N ASN A 62 7.02 10.57 -13.32
CA ASN A 62 6.61 10.34 -14.71
C ASN A 62 6.68 8.85 -15.08
N ASP A 63 5.51 8.28 -15.37
CA ASP A 63 5.21 7.29 -16.41
C ASP A 63 5.98 5.96 -16.49
N GLY A 64 6.41 5.40 -15.35
CA GLY A 64 6.78 3.98 -15.23
C GLY A 64 5.59 3.06 -14.97
N VAL A 65 4.67 2.95 -15.95
CA VAL A 65 3.30 2.36 -15.93
C VAL A 65 2.19 3.40 -15.74
N VAL A 66 1.91 4.12 -16.83
CA VAL A 66 0.77 5.02 -17.01
C VAL A 66 -0.55 4.25 -16.79
N GLY A 67 -1.08 4.36 -15.57
CA GLY A 67 -2.46 3.99 -15.20
C GLY A 67 -2.99 4.70 -13.95
N GLU A 68 -2.20 5.55 -13.28
CA GLU A 68 -2.22 5.60 -11.81
C GLU A 68 -2.88 6.83 -11.17
N LYS A 69 -2.88 8.02 -11.79
CA LYS A 69 -3.48 9.22 -11.15
C LYS A 69 -4.99 9.07 -10.95
N ALA A 70 -5.70 8.39 -11.85
CA ALA A 70 -7.12 8.10 -11.71
C ALA A 70 -7.39 7.14 -10.53
N THR A 71 -6.52 6.14 -10.32
CA THR A 71 -6.60 5.23 -9.17
C THR A 71 -6.35 5.98 -7.85
N ILE A 72 -5.33 6.84 -7.79
CA ILE A 72 -5.08 7.71 -6.62
C ILE A 72 -6.23 8.69 -6.36
N GLN A 73 -6.81 9.27 -7.42
CA GLN A 73 -8.01 10.11 -7.31
C GLN A 73 -9.21 9.32 -6.79
N ARG A 74 -9.42 8.09 -7.26
CA ARG A 74 -10.46 7.19 -6.74
C ARG A 74 -10.24 6.89 -5.27
N PHE A 75 -9.02 6.60 -4.83
CA PHE A 75 -8.70 6.39 -3.42
C PHE A 75 -9.08 7.60 -2.56
N LEU A 76 -8.76 8.82 -3.02
CA LEU A 76 -9.16 10.06 -2.34
C LEU A 76 -10.68 10.24 -2.28
N GLN A 77 -11.39 9.95 -3.38
CA GLN A 77 -12.84 10.11 -3.45
C GLN A 77 -13.58 9.09 -2.57
N ASP A 78 -13.21 7.81 -2.67
CA ASP A 78 -13.81 6.73 -1.90
C ASP A 78 -13.55 6.93 -0.40
N LEU A 79 -12.33 7.33 -0.01
CA LEU A 79 -11.97 7.46 1.41
C LEU A 79 -12.27 8.85 2.01
N LYS A 80 -12.90 9.78 1.27
CA LYS A 80 -13.12 11.18 1.71
C LYS A 80 -13.74 11.33 3.11
N GLY A 81 -14.59 10.37 3.51
CA GLY A 81 -15.25 10.33 4.81
C GLY A 81 -14.49 9.56 5.91
N ASP A 82 -13.48 8.76 5.55
CA ASP A 82 -12.72 7.94 6.52
C ASP A 82 -11.48 8.70 7.02
N LYS A 83 -11.73 9.66 7.91
CA LYS A 83 -10.66 10.46 8.55
C LYS A 83 -9.68 9.61 9.36
N LYS A 84 -10.12 8.47 9.90
CA LYS A 84 -9.24 7.56 10.66
C LYS A 84 -8.15 6.94 9.78
N ILE A 85 -8.37 6.84 8.48
CA ILE A 85 -7.38 6.40 7.50
C ILE A 85 -6.66 7.57 6.86
N LEU A 86 -7.40 8.58 6.38
CA LEU A 86 -6.82 9.72 5.65
C LEU A 86 -5.90 10.62 6.50
N ASP A 87 -6.11 10.70 7.82
CA ASP A 87 -5.29 11.53 8.71
C ASP A 87 -4.05 10.80 9.26
N ARG A 88 -3.87 9.50 8.95
CA ARG A 88 -2.69 8.73 9.35
C ARG A 88 -1.42 9.39 8.81
N LYS A 89 -0.36 9.33 9.62
CA LYS A 89 0.92 9.99 9.34
C LYS A 89 1.80 9.12 8.47
N ILE A 90 2.23 9.65 7.34
CA ILE A 90 3.02 9.02 6.28
C ILE A 90 4.41 9.63 6.24
N LEU A 91 5.42 8.77 6.12
CA LEU A 91 6.81 9.11 5.93
C LEU A 91 7.26 8.93 4.48
N ALA A 92 6.73 7.93 3.78
CA ALA A 92 7.11 7.68 2.40
C ALA A 92 6.06 6.92 1.59
N LEU A 93 6.09 7.08 0.27
CA LEU A 93 5.56 6.12 -0.70
C LEU A 93 6.61 5.02 -0.90
N SER A 94 6.27 3.80 -0.50
CA SER A 94 7.16 2.63 -0.56
C SER A 94 7.02 1.82 -1.85
N GLY A 95 5.91 1.97 -2.54
CA GLY A 95 5.66 1.39 -3.86
C GLY A 95 4.28 1.77 -4.35
N TYR A 96 4.11 1.81 -5.67
CA TYR A 96 2.83 2.05 -6.31
C TYR A 96 2.81 1.32 -7.66
N GLY A 97 1.61 1.01 -8.13
CA GLY A 97 1.34 0.33 -9.38
C GLY A 97 -0.06 0.68 -9.86
N SER A 98 -0.47 0.11 -10.99
CA SER A 98 -1.75 0.38 -11.66
C SER A 98 -2.98 0.28 -10.76
N ALA A 99 -2.97 -0.66 -9.80
CA ALA A 99 -4.10 -0.96 -8.92
C ALA A 99 -3.81 -0.73 -7.42
N ALA A 100 -2.60 -0.34 -7.02
CA ALA A 100 -2.23 -0.29 -5.62
C ALA A 100 -1.19 0.79 -5.27
N ALA A 101 -1.23 1.28 -4.04
CA ALA A 101 -0.20 2.15 -3.48
C ALA A 101 0.10 1.77 -2.03
N ALA A 102 1.38 1.64 -1.69
CA ALA A 102 1.86 1.26 -0.37
C ALA A 102 2.66 2.40 0.26
N PHE A 103 2.25 2.82 1.46
CA PHE A 103 2.83 3.94 2.19
C PHE A 103 3.48 3.46 3.48
N GLU A 104 4.68 3.95 3.77
CA GLU A 104 5.26 3.84 5.09
C GLU A 104 4.63 4.87 6.02
N SER A 105 4.10 4.41 7.14
CA SER A 105 3.52 5.26 8.17
C SER A 105 4.48 5.51 9.33
N ALA A 106 4.31 6.65 10.00
CA ALA A 106 5.20 7.11 11.07
C ALA A 106 5.19 6.21 12.32
N ASP A 107 4.17 5.36 12.49
CA ASP A 107 4.09 4.33 13.52
C ASP A 107 4.77 3.00 13.10
N GLY A 108 5.53 3.01 12.00
CA GLY A 108 6.34 1.86 11.56
C GLY A 108 5.53 0.76 10.87
N LYS A 109 4.34 1.08 10.33
CA LYS A 109 3.50 0.16 9.56
C LYS A 109 3.47 0.51 8.08
N ILE A 110 2.96 -0.41 7.27
CA ILE A 110 2.60 -0.14 5.87
C ILE A 110 1.09 0.11 5.78
N ILE A 111 0.70 1.15 5.06
CA ILE A 111 -0.67 1.38 4.64
C ILE A 111 -0.76 1.06 3.15
N LYS A 112 -1.42 -0.04 2.81
CA LYS A 112 -1.66 -0.43 1.42
C LYS A 112 -3.07 -0.04 1.02
N LEU A 113 -3.21 0.70 -0.08
CA LEU A 113 -4.47 0.98 -0.73
C LEU A 113 -4.54 0.19 -2.02
N THR A 114 -5.69 -0.45 -2.29
CA THR A 114 -5.88 -1.25 -3.51
C THR A 114 -7.23 -0.95 -4.16
N ASP A 115 -7.30 -1.08 -5.48
CA ASP A 115 -8.56 -1.13 -6.20
C ASP A 115 -9.13 -2.55 -6.14
N GLY A 116 -10.26 -2.70 -5.46
CA GLY A 116 -10.81 -4.00 -5.14
C GLY A 116 -10.07 -4.72 -4.02
N ASN A 117 -10.54 -5.94 -3.74
CA ASN A 117 -9.98 -6.77 -2.67
C ASN A 117 -8.64 -7.37 -3.12
N HIS A 118 -7.59 -7.16 -2.33
CA HIS A 118 -6.24 -7.67 -2.59
C HIS A 118 -6.14 -9.19 -2.50
N PHE A 119 -7.09 -9.86 -1.82
CA PHE A 119 -7.10 -11.30 -1.66
C PHE A 119 -7.98 -11.96 -2.74
N PRO A 120 -7.40 -12.73 -3.68
CA PRO A 120 -8.14 -13.35 -4.78
C PRO A 120 -9.33 -14.17 -4.29
N MET A 121 -10.47 -14.02 -4.95
CA MET A 121 -11.73 -14.69 -4.60
C MET A 121 -12.13 -14.51 -3.12
N ASN A 122 -11.73 -13.41 -2.47
CA ASN A 122 -11.97 -13.16 -1.05
C ASN A 122 -11.41 -14.26 -0.12
N ARG A 123 -10.29 -14.88 -0.50
CA ARG A 123 -9.58 -15.82 0.36
C ARG A 123 -9.16 -15.14 1.68
N PRO A 124 -9.12 -15.88 2.80
CA PRO A 124 -8.51 -15.34 4.01
C PRO A 124 -7.00 -15.11 3.79
N ALA A 125 -6.40 -14.27 4.64
CA ALA A 125 -4.96 -14.19 4.74
C ALA A 125 -4.42 -15.55 5.23
N GLY A 126 -3.51 -16.12 4.48
CA GLY A 126 -2.76 -17.31 4.84
C GLY A 126 -1.60 -16.97 5.77
N VAL A 127 -1.00 -17.99 6.36
CA VAL A 127 0.17 -17.85 7.23
C VAL A 127 1.42 -17.35 6.49
N PHE A 128 1.41 -17.42 5.17
CA PHE A 128 2.46 -16.94 4.27
C PHE A 128 2.24 -15.49 3.82
N ASP A 129 1.03 -14.92 3.94
CA ASP A 129 0.81 -13.52 3.57
C ASP A 129 1.38 -12.59 4.63
N VAL A 130 1.76 -11.37 4.23
CA VAL A 130 2.12 -10.30 5.16
C VAL A 130 1.04 -10.11 6.23
N PRO A 131 1.41 -10.02 7.53
CA PRO A 131 0.43 -9.81 8.59
C PRO A 131 -0.36 -8.52 8.42
N VAL A 132 -1.69 -8.65 8.40
CA VAL A 132 -2.64 -7.53 8.32
C VAL A 132 -3.23 -7.26 9.70
N TYR A 133 -2.89 -6.11 10.30
CA TYR A 133 -3.41 -5.68 11.60
C TYR A 133 -4.84 -5.13 11.51
N LYS A 134 -5.15 -4.46 10.40
CA LYS A 134 -6.46 -3.86 10.18
C LYS A 134 -6.74 -3.80 8.68
N LYS A 135 -7.99 -4.02 8.30
CA LYS A 135 -8.47 -3.79 6.93
C LYS A 135 -9.88 -3.23 6.91
N GLY A 136 -10.24 -2.61 5.80
CA GLY A 136 -11.58 -2.10 5.53
C GLY A 136 -11.66 -1.63 4.08
N HIS A 137 -12.81 -1.12 3.68
CA HIS A 137 -12.99 -0.54 2.36
C HIS A 137 -14.10 0.51 2.37
N ASN A 138 -14.05 1.42 1.40
CA ASN A 138 -15.17 2.25 1.00
C ASN A 138 -15.22 2.30 -0.53
N GLY A 139 -16.41 2.18 -1.12
CA GLY A 139 -16.53 2.02 -2.56
C GLY A 139 -15.71 0.85 -3.07
N LYS A 140 -14.86 1.09 -4.07
CA LYS A 140 -13.93 0.09 -4.62
C LYS A 140 -12.59 0.08 -3.91
N THR A 141 -12.27 1.11 -3.14
CA THR A 141 -10.97 1.26 -2.46
C THR A 141 -10.92 0.44 -1.18
N TYR A 142 -10.00 -0.53 -1.14
CA TYR A 142 -9.66 -1.27 0.08
C TYR A 142 -8.41 -0.66 0.71
N TYR A 143 -8.33 -0.75 2.03
CA TYR A 143 -7.12 -0.41 2.79
C TYR A 143 -6.69 -1.55 3.70
N TYR A 144 -5.38 -1.69 3.87
CA TYR A 144 -4.74 -2.66 4.75
C TYR A 144 -3.65 -1.96 5.56
N ILE A 145 -3.63 -2.19 6.87
CA ILE A 145 -2.55 -1.80 7.77
C ILE A 145 -1.71 -3.05 8.00
N GLU A 146 -0.55 -3.10 7.38
CA GLU A 146 0.31 -4.26 7.27
C GLU A 146 1.58 -4.10 8.13
N GLU A 147 2.22 -5.22 8.43
CA GLU A 147 3.56 -5.22 9.00
C GLU A 147 4.58 -4.66 8.01
N LYS A 148 5.47 -3.80 8.52
CA LYS A 148 6.61 -3.33 7.75
C LYS A 148 7.68 -4.42 7.75
N LEU A 149 7.89 -5.01 6.58
CA LEU A 149 8.91 -6.03 6.37
C LEU A 149 10.18 -5.45 5.77
N TYR A 150 11.31 -6.06 6.11
CA TYR A 150 12.60 -5.81 5.47
C TYR A 150 12.63 -6.47 4.09
N ARG A 151 13.11 -5.74 3.08
CA ARG A 151 13.05 -6.16 1.66
C ARG A 151 14.40 -6.09 0.92
N HIS A 152 15.43 -5.54 1.54
CA HIS A 152 16.71 -5.31 0.88
C HIS A 152 17.58 -6.57 0.95
N ASN A 153 18.29 -6.89 -0.13
CA ASN A 153 19.30 -7.96 -0.17
C ASN A 153 18.81 -9.30 0.40
N LEU A 154 17.52 -9.61 0.21
CA LEU A 154 16.97 -10.91 0.59
C LEU A 154 17.55 -11.98 -0.34
N PRO A 155 18.04 -13.12 0.17
CA PRO A 155 18.48 -14.21 -0.70
C PRO A 155 17.34 -14.77 -1.56
N SER A 156 17.64 -15.10 -2.82
CA SER A 156 16.65 -15.62 -3.78
C SER A 156 15.96 -16.91 -3.31
N TYR A 157 16.66 -17.79 -2.59
CA TYR A 157 16.09 -19.04 -2.06
C TYR A 157 14.90 -18.82 -1.10
N LEU A 158 14.76 -17.62 -0.52
CA LEU A 158 13.61 -17.28 0.32
C LEU A 158 12.31 -17.20 -0.48
N VAL A 159 12.39 -16.95 -1.79
CA VAL A 159 11.22 -17.00 -2.68
C VAL A 159 10.65 -18.42 -2.72
N ASP A 160 11.52 -19.43 -2.82
CA ASP A 160 11.08 -20.84 -2.81
C ASP A 160 10.51 -21.25 -1.46
N THR A 161 11.06 -20.73 -0.36
CA THR A 161 10.48 -20.91 0.98
C THR A 161 9.03 -20.43 1.03
N VAL A 162 8.73 -19.25 0.48
CA VAL A 162 7.36 -18.71 0.42
C VAL A 162 6.47 -19.54 -0.51
N LYS A 163 6.97 -19.96 -1.68
CA LYS A 163 6.24 -20.86 -2.60
C LYS A 163 5.82 -22.15 -1.91
N ASP A 164 6.71 -22.73 -1.11
CA ASP A 164 6.42 -23.95 -0.37
C ASP A 164 5.36 -23.73 0.70
N MET A 165 5.43 -22.63 1.46
CA MET A 165 4.39 -22.28 2.43
C MET A 165 3.00 -22.10 1.77
N ILE A 166 2.95 -21.47 0.58
CA ILE A 166 1.71 -21.31 -0.20
C ILE A 166 1.13 -22.68 -0.58
N LYS A 167 1.97 -23.56 -1.14
CA LYS A 167 1.56 -24.91 -1.57
C LYS A 167 1.11 -25.78 -0.39
N GLN A 168 1.85 -25.75 0.71
CA GLN A 168 1.53 -26.47 1.95
C GLN A 168 0.20 -25.98 2.56
N SER A 169 -0.11 -24.69 2.38
CA SER A 169 -1.38 -24.11 2.81
C SER A 169 -2.55 -24.41 1.85
N GLY A 170 -2.34 -25.22 0.81
CA GLY A 170 -3.39 -25.67 -0.12
C GLY A 170 -3.64 -24.74 -1.31
N TYR A 171 -2.84 -23.69 -1.48
CA TYR A 171 -2.95 -22.75 -2.60
C TYR A 171 -2.02 -23.14 -3.76
N LYS A 172 -2.19 -22.49 -4.91
CA LYS A 172 -1.23 -22.49 -6.01
C LYS A 172 -0.51 -21.13 -6.07
N THR A 173 0.74 -21.17 -6.48
CA THR A 173 1.54 -19.98 -6.81
C THR A 173 1.18 -19.51 -8.22
N VAL A 174 1.00 -18.20 -8.38
CA VAL A 174 0.74 -17.51 -9.66
C VAL A 174 1.66 -16.29 -9.68
N ASP A 175 2.25 -15.94 -10.82
CA ASP A 175 3.12 -14.76 -10.98
C ASP A 175 4.13 -14.54 -9.85
N LEU A 176 4.75 -15.64 -9.41
CA LEU A 176 5.83 -15.67 -8.43
C LEU A 176 6.91 -16.62 -8.96
N TYR A 177 7.90 -16.05 -9.63
CA TYR A 177 8.98 -16.74 -10.33
C TYR A 177 10.22 -16.87 -9.44
N GLU A 178 11.21 -17.64 -9.89
CA GLU A 178 12.49 -17.73 -9.20
C GLU A 178 13.20 -16.36 -9.24
N GLY A 179 13.74 -15.90 -8.11
CA GLY A 179 14.42 -14.61 -8.04
C GLY A 179 13.52 -13.38 -7.80
N ASP A 180 12.20 -13.55 -7.67
CA ASP A 180 11.24 -12.48 -7.36
C ASP A 180 11.32 -11.98 -5.90
N MET A 181 12.51 -11.58 -5.47
CA MET A 181 12.80 -11.09 -4.12
C MET A 181 11.98 -9.84 -3.77
N HIS A 182 11.52 -9.10 -4.78
CA HIS A 182 10.69 -7.91 -4.62
C HIS A 182 9.26 -8.23 -4.13
N GLN A 183 8.79 -9.47 -4.32
CA GLN A 183 7.48 -9.98 -3.90
C GLN A 183 7.45 -10.52 -2.47
N ILE A 184 8.61 -10.57 -1.79
CA ILE A 184 8.74 -11.10 -0.44
C ILE A 184 9.29 -10.06 0.54
N GLY A 185 9.05 -10.29 1.82
CA GLY A 185 9.62 -9.49 2.90
C GLY A 185 9.89 -10.33 4.14
N MET A 186 10.87 -9.90 4.93
CA MET A 186 11.25 -10.55 6.19
C MET A 186 10.87 -9.70 7.39
N ALA A 187 10.19 -10.31 8.37
CA ALA A 187 9.90 -9.68 9.64
C ALA A 187 11.13 -9.70 10.57
N ARG A 188 11.07 -8.92 11.65
CA ARG A 188 12.18 -8.82 12.63
C ARG A 188 12.54 -10.14 13.30
N ASN A 189 11.59 -11.08 13.36
CA ASN A 189 11.80 -12.42 13.90
C ASN A 189 12.39 -13.41 12.88
N GLY A 190 12.80 -12.94 11.69
CA GLY A 190 13.37 -13.76 10.62
C GLY A 190 12.33 -14.50 9.76
N ARG A 191 11.03 -14.38 10.06
CA ARG A 191 9.99 -15.03 9.25
C ARG A 191 9.80 -14.28 7.93
N VAL A 192 9.67 -15.04 6.85
CA VAL A 192 9.45 -14.50 5.50
C VAL A 192 7.97 -14.59 5.14
N TYR A 193 7.50 -13.59 4.40
CA TYR A 193 6.13 -13.46 3.96
C TYR A 193 6.06 -12.99 2.51
N LEU A 194 4.94 -13.34 1.87
CA LEU A 194 4.48 -12.83 0.60
C LEU A 194 3.89 -11.42 0.77
N LEU A 195 4.32 -10.47 -0.06
CA LEU A 195 3.83 -9.09 -0.05
C LEU A 195 2.57 -8.91 -0.91
N ASP A 196 2.47 -9.62 -2.03
CA ASP A 196 1.33 -9.56 -2.93
C ASP A 196 0.46 -10.83 -2.82
N ALA A 197 -0.72 -10.69 -2.22
CA ALA A 197 -1.63 -11.80 -2.03
C ALA A 197 -2.17 -12.37 -3.36
N GLU A 198 -2.06 -11.65 -4.49
CA GLU A 198 -2.51 -12.12 -5.80
C GLU A 198 -1.68 -13.29 -6.32
N CYS A 199 -0.43 -13.41 -5.85
CA CYS A 199 0.48 -14.50 -6.20
C CYS A 199 0.09 -15.85 -5.56
N ALA A 200 -0.91 -15.88 -4.68
CA ALA A 200 -1.43 -17.11 -4.09
C ALA A 200 -2.93 -17.21 -4.35
N GLN A 201 -3.33 -18.24 -5.08
CA GLN A 201 -4.73 -18.44 -5.49
C GLN A 201 -5.23 -19.83 -5.11
N TYR A 202 -6.54 -19.97 -4.98
CA TYR A 202 -7.12 -21.30 -4.86
C TYR A 202 -6.81 -22.11 -6.14
N LYS A 203 -6.56 -23.41 -5.96
CA LYS A 203 -6.31 -24.33 -7.07
C LYS A 203 -7.51 -24.40 -8.02
N THR A 204 -8.71 -24.40 -7.47
CA THR A 204 -9.98 -24.40 -8.22
C THR A 204 -11.06 -23.59 -7.49
N VAL A 205 -12.15 -23.26 -8.19
CA VAL A 205 -13.33 -22.60 -7.61
C VAL A 205 -13.97 -23.46 -6.50
N PHE A 206 -13.90 -24.79 -6.60
CA PHE A 206 -14.38 -25.70 -5.55
C PHE A 206 -13.66 -25.49 -4.21
N HIS A 207 -12.34 -25.27 -4.23
CA HIS A 207 -11.59 -24.98 -3.00
C HIS A 207 -12.08 -23.67 -2.37
N ALA A 208 -12.37 -22.65 -3.18
CA ALA A 208 -12.91 -21.38 -2.70
C ALA A 208 -14.31 -21.55 -2.05
N LEU A 209 -15.18 -22.35 -2.67
CA LEU A 209 -16.51 -22.66 -2.15
C LEU A 209 -16.44 -23.48 -0.85
N PHE A 210 -15.57 -24.49 -0.80
CA PHE A 210 -15.38 -25.33 0.38
C PHE A 210 -14.85 -24.53 1.58
N ASP A 211 -13.86 -23.68 1.37
CA ASP A 211 -13.33 -22.79 2.43
C ASP A 211 -14.38 -21.78 2.90
N LYS A 212 -15.25 -21.29 2.01
CA LYS A 212 -16.37 -20.43 2.39
C LYS A 212 -17.36 -21.20 3.28
N ALA A 213 -17.75 -22.42 2.90
CA ALA A 213 -18.65 -23.26 3.69
C ALA A 213 -18.06 -23.61 5.06
N LYS A 214 -16.80 -24.04 5.12
CA LYS A 214 -16.10 -24.36 6.37
C LYS A 214 -16.09 -23.18 7.35
N ARG A 215 -15.86 -21.97 6.85
CA ARG A 215 -15.88 -20.74 7.67
C ARG A 215 -17.27 -20.42 8.21
N VAL A 216 -18.33 -20.61 7.42
CA VAL A 216 -19.71 -20.41 7.90
C VAL A 216 -20.03 -21.40 9.00
N LEU A 217 -19.68 -22.68 8.82
CA LEU A 217 -19.91 -23.74 9.82
C LEU A 217 -19.13 -23.51 11.13
N LEU A 218 -17.91 -22.98 11.04
CA LEU A 218 -17.11 -22.63 12.22
C LEU A 218 -17.67 -21.42 12.97
N LYS A 219 -18.20 -20.43 12.25
CA LYS A 219 -18.85 -19.26 12.86
C LYS A 219 -20.19 -19.59 13.53
N SER A 220 -20.91 -20.60 13.04
CA SER A 220 -22.19 -21.03 13.65
C SER A 220 -22.01 -21.92 14.89
N ARG A 221 -20.77 -22.25 15.26
CA ARG A 221 -20.43 -23.06 16.46
C ARG A 221 -19.92 -22.22 17.63
N ILE A 222 -19.83 -20.90 17.46
CA ILE A 222 -19.48 -19.90 18.49
C ILE A 222 -20.74 -19.08 18.77
#